data_AF-A0A8S4SGT2-F1
#
_entry.id   AF-A0A8S4SGT2-F1
#
_cell.length_a   1.000
_cell.length_b   1.000
_cell.length_c   1.000
_cell.angle_alpha   90.00
_cell.angle_beta   90.00
_cell.angle_gamma   90.00
#
_symmetry.space_group_name_H-M   'P 1'
#
loop_
_entity.id
_entity.type
_entity.pdbx_description
1 polymer ?
#
loop_
_entity_poly.entity_id
_entity_poly.type
_entity_poly.pdbx_seq_one_letter_code
_entity_poly.pdbx_strand_id
1 'polypeptide(L)'
;MAPKDADYLEIAHQRAIEKKTHVSFPQLKYPSLRDEGFRDYKQWLLGKSMDDGAEGLWRVHDSLYDLGQFVESHPGGGEWLELTKGTDITEAFECHHIAPIAEKLLPRFYVRDAKTPRNSPFTFKEDGFYRTLKNLVSEEIKKVPKDKLKCTNMITDGLFVALLISSALSCSTTNYWLVMGFSIVASVSLAWLVVAAHNYIHRKASWRMYYFNLSLWSYREFRVTHALSHHLYPNTLMDIEVSGFEPLIFWNPRKNMPFYANLAILLEFIIFPFLFITNWIRRMLVALLRDGLFTKHNGIYWHDLIGFSLPLWMYFASNANFYDVITIWLGILCGGSFVFFVIGANAAHHHPKIFKDGDQVSDVTLDWGMHELEAVMDRPNINDSHFKVMTFFGHHSLHHLFPTLDHALLEYLYPVFLKQCEKYKANFRQMSQLELFIVLGFATIFEEFSRFLQDPFNRSSPDEYGTTWELINYEVHYTVVAISTNEFKIITGINGGFANAVDEKQNIVYLGGRDDGLFYIDDSTKKVEKLTSIETVYGVAIEADGSIIYASEDSLIRLKPTKTYCYSNEKISL
;
A
#
# COMPACT_ATOMS: atom_id res chain seq x y z
N MET A 1 -14.16 29.07 11.13
CA MET A 1 -14.69 29.14 9.76
C MET A 1 -13.57 28.74 8.83
N ALA A 2 -13.76 27.72 8.00
CA ALA A 2 -12.74 27.32 7.01
C ALA A 2 -12.76 28.32 5.83
N PRO A 3 -11.59 28.66 5.24
CA PRO A 3 -11.52 29.62 4.14
C PRO A 3 -12.16 29.05 2.86
N LYS A 4 -12.70 29.94 2.01
CA LYS A 4 -13.30 29.58 0.73
C LYS A 4 -12.22 29.41 -0.36
N ASP A 5 -12.06 28.19 -0.85
CA ASP A 5 -11.71 27.75 -2.21
C ASP A 5 -10.51 28.33 -3.01
N ALA A 6 -9.51 28.94 -2.38
CA ALA A 6 -8.16 29.09 -2.98
C ALA A 6 -7.04 29.06 -1.93
N ASP A 7 -7.30 29.65 -0.76
CA ASP A 7 -6.38 29.71 0.39
C ASP A 7 -5.92 28.33 0.90
N TYR A 8 -6.76 27.29 0.77
CA TYR A 8 -6.46 25.99 1.37
C TYR A 8 -5.45 25.17 0.56
N LEU A 9 -5.47 25.29 -0.78
CA LEU A 9 -4.44 24.71 -1.65
C LEU A 9 -3.10 25.35 -1.37
N GLU A 10 -3.10 26.66 -1.13
CA GLU A 10 -1.92 27.40 -0.71
C GLU A 10 -1.46 26.99 0.69
N ILE A 11 -2.35 26.73 1.65
CA ILE A 11 -1.98 26.19 2.98
C ILE A 11 -1.46 24.74 2.91
N ALA A 12 -2.06 23.89 2.08
CA ALA A 12 -1.60 22.51 1.88
C ALA A 12 -0.24 22.49 1.17
N HIS A 13 -0.07 23.33 0.13
CA HIS A 13 1.19 23.54 -0.55
C HIS A 13 2.23 24.17 0.38
N GLN A 14 1.84 25.13 1.21
CA GLN A 14 2.70 25.78 2.20
C GLN A 14 3.14 24.79 3.28
N ARG A 15 2.25 23.93 3.78
CA ARG A 15 2.62 22.85 4.72
C ARG A 15 3.47 21.77 4.05
N ALA A 16 3.19 21.43 2.79
CA ALA A 16 4.01 20.55 1.97
C ALA A 16 5.42 21.12 1.76
N ILE A 17 5.53 22.44 1.54
CA ILE A 17 6.78 23.21 1.45
C ILE A 17 7.48 23.26 2.81
N GLU A 18 6.78 23.64 3.88
CA GLU A 18 7.30 23.77 5.25
C GLU A 18 7.79 22.44 5.81
N LYS A 19 7.07 21.34 5.54
CA LYS A 19 7.39 19.97 5.95
C LYS A 19 8.21 19.20 4.92
N LYS A 20 8.44 19.79 3.73
CA LYS A 20 9.24 19.27 2.61
C LYS A 20 8.79 17.90 2.07
N THR A 21 7.48 17.63 2.09
CA THR A 21 6.88 16.41 1.53
C THR A 21 5.90 16.78 0.43
N HIS A 22 6.01 16.17 -0.75
CA HIS A 22 4.99 16.30 -1.80
C HIS A 22 3.67 15.70 -1.31
N VAL A 23 2.54 16.25 -1.75
CA VAL A 23 1.20 15.75 -1.40
C VAL A 23 0.47 15.42 -2.68
N SER A 24 0.00 14.18 -2.81
CA SER A 24 -0.72 13.71 -4.00
C SER A 24 -2.14 14.27 -4.10
N PHE A 25 -2.79 14.49 -2.96
CA PHE A 25 -4.21 14.84 -2.88
C PHE A 25 -4.42 16.23 -2.26
N PRO A 26 -4.94 17.20 -3.01
CA PRO A 26 -5.18 18.53 -2.47
C PRO A 26 -6.32 18.60 -1.42
N GLN A 27 -7.27 17.65 -1.45
CA GLN A 27 -8.39 17.56 -0.52
C GLN A 27 -7.98 16.97 0.84
N LEU A 28 -6.83 16.29 0.89
CA LEU A 28 -6.35 15.66 2.10
C LEU A 28 -5.49 16.66 2.87
N LYS A 29 -5.98 17.09 4.04
CA LYS A 29 -5.18 17.91 4.94
C LYS A 29 -3.95 17.12 5.41
N TYR A 30 -2.84 17.82 5.61
CA TYR A 30 -1.74 17.24 6.39
C TYR A 30 -2.27 16.84 7.77
N PRO A 31 -2.24 15.56 8.16
CA PRO A 31 -3.00 15.08 9.31
C PRO A 31 -2.54 15.73 10.61
N SER A 32 -3.49 16.25 11.38
CA SER A 32 -3.23 16.83 12.69
C SER A 32 -2.56 15.80 13.60
N LEU A 33 -1.55 16.23 14.35
CA LEU A 33 -0.77 15.40 15.27
C LEU A 33 0.05 14.27 14.61
N ARG A 34 0.14 14.15 13.28
CA ARG A 34 0.92 13.08 12.61
C ARG A 34 2.38 13.00 13.09
N ASP A 35 3.01 14.16 13.26
CA ASP A 35 4.45 14.27 13.56
C ASP A 35 4.76 14.42 15.06
N GLU A 36 3.74 14.40 15.92
CA GLU A 36 3.87 14.70 17.34
C GLU A 36 3.96 13.42 18.18
N GLY A 37 4.28 13.57 19.47
CA GLY A 37 4.14 12.52 20.47
C GLY A 37 4.76 11.16 20.11
N PHE A 38 4.03 10.09 20.45
CA PHE A 38 4.47 8.69 20.25
C PHE A 38 3.90 8.05 18.96
N ARG A 39 3.15 8.81 18.16
CA ARG A 39 2.43 8.32 16.96
C ARG A 39 1.65 7.03 17.22
N ASP A 40 0.91 7.00 18.32
CA ASP A 40 0.05 5.87 18.67
C ASP A 40 -1.37 6.06 18.10
N TYR A 41 -2.13 4.98 18.13
CA TYR A 41 -3.45 4.94 17.55
C TYR A 41 -4.46 5.97 18.11
N LYS A 42 -4.36 6.33 19.40
CA LYS A 42 -5.28 7.32 19.98
C LYS A 42 -4.94 8.72 19.49
N GLN A 43 -3.65 9.01 19.30
CA GLN A 43 -3.21 10.28 18.74
C GLN A 43 -3.72 10.44 17.30
N TRP A 44 -3.66 9.36 16.52
CA TRP A 44 -4.22 9.34 15.17
C TRP A 44 -5.74 9.56 15.17
N LEU A 45 -6.50 8.89 16.05
CA LEU A 45 -7.94 9.11 16.19
C LEU A 45 -8.27 10.55 16.62
N LEU A 46 -7.48 11.13 17.53
CA LEU A 46 -7.64 12.52 17.96
C LEU A 46 -7.37 13.49 16.81
N GLY A 47 -6.27 13.30 16.07
CA GLY A 47 -5.95 14.10 14.88
C GLY A 47 -7.06 14.04 13.85
N LYS A 48 -7.53 12.83 13.54
CA LYS A 48 -8.67 12.60 12.64
C LYS A 48 -9.94 13.31 13.12
N SER A 49 -10.25 13.26 14.43
CA SER A 49 -11.39 13.98 15.01
C SER A 49 -11.28 15.51 14.86
N MET A 50 -10.07 16.07 14.95
CA MET A 50 -9.81 17.50 14.72
C MET A 50 -10.05 17.89 13.25
N ASP A 51 -9.72 17.01 12.32
CA ASP A 51 -9.68 17.33 10.89
C ASP A 51 -11.00 17.07 10.14
N ASP A 52 -11.79 16.09 10.61
CA ASP A 52 -12.91 15.50 9.87
C ASP A 52 -14.23 16.29 9.93
N GLY A 53 -14.35 17.24 10.87
CA GLY A 53 -15.55 18.05 11.02
C GLY A 53 -16.79 17.25 11.46
N ALA A 54 -16.59 16.14 12.18
CA ALA A 54 -17.68 15.29 12.68
C ALA A 54 -18.37 15.84 13.95
N GLU A 55 -17.86 16.93 14.53
CA GLU A 55 -18.49 17.67 15.64
C GLU A 55 -18.87 16.80 16.86
N GLY A 56 -18.05 15.78 17.17
CA GLY A 56 -18.28 14.84 18.28
C GLY A 56 -19.33 13.74 18.01
N LEU A 57 -19.89 13.72 16.80
CA LEU A 57 -20.78 12.69 16.26
C LEU A 57 -20.02 11.75 15.30
N TRP A 58 -20.72 10.82 14.66
CA TRP A 58 -20.16 10.03 13.57
C TRP A 58 -20.56 10.67 12.24
N ARG A 59 -19.58 10.96 11.39
CA ARG A 59 -19.84 11.47 10.04
C ARG A 59 -19.82 10.32 9.03
N VAL A 60 -20.85 10.24 8.19
CA VAL A 60 -20.90 9.36 7.01
C VAL A 60 -21.33 10.23 5.83
N HIS A 61 -20.49 10.28 4.80
CA HIS A 61 -20.56 11.25 3.71
C HIS A 61 -20.65 12.68 4.26
N ASP A 62 -21.66 13.45 3.84
CA ASP A 62 -21.87 14.83 4.27
C ASP A 62 -22.86 14.98 5.43
N SER A 63 -23.19 13.87 6.10
CA SER A 63 -24.19 13.86 7.18
C SER A 63 -23.60 13.39 8.50
N LEU A 64 -24.13 13.94 9.60
CA LEU A 64 -23.77 13.60 10.97
C LEU A 64 -24.87 12.76 11.62
N TYR A 65 -24.44 11.73 12.34
CA TYR A 65 -25.31 10.72 12.95
C TYR A 65 -25.00 10.54 14.44
N ASP A 66 -26.04 10.37 15.25
CA ASP A 66 -25.90 9.95 16.64
C ASP A 66 -26.15 8.44 16.77
N LEU A 67 -25.04 7.69 16.82
CA LEU A 67 -25.04 6.24 16.98
C LEU A 67 -24.93 5.81 18.46
N GLY A 68 -25.02 6.74 19.42
CA GLY A 68 -24.72 6.48 20.83
C GLY A 68 -25.53 5.34 21.44
N GLN A 69 -26.84 5.30 21.16
CA GLN A 69 -27.72 4.20 21.62
C GLN A 69 -27.52 2.90 20.82
N PHE A 70 -26.94 2.98 19.62
CA PHE A 70 -26.73 1.84 18.74
C PHE A 70 -25.43 1.10 19.00
N VAL A 71 -24.42 1.75 19.62
CA VAL A 71 -23.07 1.20 19.89
C VAL A 71 -23.11 -0.23 20.40
N GLU A 72 -23.83 -0.49 21.49
CA GLU A 72 -23.87 -1.81 22.14
C GLU A 72 -24.62 -2.87 21.31
N SER A 73 -25.53 -2.44 20.44
CA SER A 73 -26.33 -3.31 19.58
C SER A 73 -25.74 -3.52 18.17
N HIS A 74 -24.62 -2.85 17.87
CA HIS A 74 -24.01 -2.91 16.55
C HIS A 74 -23.58 -4.36 16.20
N PRO A 75 -24.06 -4.95 15.09
CA PRO A 75 -23.77 -6.35 14.76
C PRO A 75 -22.28 -6.68 14.59
N GLY A 76 -21.48 -5.71 14.16
CA GLY A 76 -20.01 -5.82 14.06
C GLY A 76 -19.26 -5.71 15.39
N GLY A 77 -19.96 -5.37 16.48
CA GLY A 77 -19.40 -5.08 17.80
C GLY A 77 -19.29 -3.58 18.06
N GLY A 78 -19.52 -3.17 19.31
CA GLY A 78 -19.54 -1.76 19.71
C GLY A 78 -18.18 -1.06 19.67
N GLU A 79 -17.08 -1.81 19.81
CA GLU A 79 -15.72 -1.25 19.85
C GLU A 79 -15.39 -0.36 18.63
N TRP A 80 -15.85 -0.72 17.43
CA TRP A 80 -15.63 0.09 16.22
C TRP A 80 -16.22 1.49 16.34
N LEU A 81 -17.44 1.59 16.89
CA LEU A 81 -18.12 2.87 17.09
C LEU A 81 -17.57 3.62 18.32
N GLU A 82 -17.15 2.91 19.36
CA GLU A 82 -16.46 3.51 20.52
C GLU A 82 -15.14 4.18 20.10
N LEU A 83 -14.33 3.51 19.26
CA LEU A 83 -13.04 4.02 18.80
C LEU A 83 -13.19 5.24 17.88
N THR A 84 -14.22 5.25 17.04
CA THR A 84 -14.39 6.25 15.96
C THR A 84 -15.36 7.38 16.28
N LYS A 85 -15.80 7.48 17.54
CA LYS A 85 -16.67 8.59 17.95
C LYS A 85 -15.97 9.92 17.72
N GLY A 86 -16.63 10.83 16.99
CA GLY A 86 -16.08 12.14 16.66
C GLY A 86 -15.23 12.17 15.40
N THR A 87 -15.25 11.13 14.56
CA THR A 87 -14.53 11.09 13.26
C THR A 87 -15.46 10.88 12.07
N ASP A 88 -14.97 11.16 10.86
CA ASP A 88 -15.55 10.71 9.59
C ASP A 88 -15.25 9.22 9.40
N ILE A 89 -16.29 8.41 9.35
CA ILE A 89 -16.22 6.96 9.21
C ILE A 89 -16.73 6.49 7.84
N THR A 90 -16.77 7.35 6.83
CA THR A 90 -17.33 7.03 5.51
C THR A 90 -16.64 5.85 4.85
N GLU A 91 -15.32 5.87 4.72
CA GLU A 91 -14.57 4.76 4.09
C GLU A 91 -14.82 3.44 4.86
N ALA A 92 -14.76 3.50 6.19
CA ALA A 92 -15.04 2.34 7.06
C ALA A 92 -16.48 1.83 6.88
N PHE A 93 -17.45 2.74 6.83
CA PHE A 93 -18.86 2.43 6.63
C PHE A 93 -19.08 1.74 5.28
N GLU A 94 -18.49 2.28 4.22
CA GLU A 94 -18.65 1.75 2.87
C GLU A 94 -18.04 0.36 2.71
N CYS A 95 -16.81 0.14 3.18
CA CYS A 95 -16.09 -1.10 2.93
C CYS A 95 -16.39 -2.26 3.90
N HIS A 96 -16.89 -1.96 5.10
CA HIS A 96 -17.25 -3.00 6.08
C HIS A 96 -18.73 -3.43 5.97
N HIS A 97 -19.61 -2.61 5.40
CA HIS A 97 -21.03 -2.95 5.21
C HIS A 97 -21.32 -3.37 3.77
N ILE A 98 -21.11 -4.65 3.46
CA ILE A 98 -21.30 -5.18 2.10
C ILE A 98 -22.78 -5.22 1.68
N ALA A 99 -23.66 -5.59 2.60
CA ALA A 99 -25.10 -5.64 2.35
C ALA A 99 -25.77 -4.27 2.61
N PRO A 100 -26.84 -3.91 1.88
CA PRO A 100 -27.48 -2.59 1.96
C PRO A 100 -28.29 -2.35 3.26
N ILE A 101 -28.19 -3.25 4.25
CA ILE A 101 -28.94 -3.16 5.50
C ILE A 101 -28.50 -1.95 6.32
N ALA A 102 -27.20 -1.67 6.37
CA ALA A 102 -26.66 -0.54 7.12
C ALA A 102 -27.11 0.80 6.52
N GLU A 103 -27.06 0.93 5.19
CA GLU A 103 -27.53 2.11 4.44
C GLU A 103 -29.01 2.40 4.69
N LYS A 104 -29.85 1.36 4.78
CA LYS A 104 -31.28 1.51 5.08
C LYS A 104 -31.55 1.86 6.54
N LEU A 105 -30.66 1.48 7.46
CA LEU A 105 -30.82 1.72 8.90
C LEU A 105 -30.31 3.10 9.31
N LEU A 106 -29.21 3.55 8.69
CA LEU A 106 -28.48 4.77 9.03
C LEU A 106 -29.34 6.05 9.14
N PRO A 107 -30.35 6.30 8.27
CA PRO A 107 -31.19 7.51 8.35
C PRO A 107 -31.92 7.68 9.68
N ARG A 108 -32.14 6.60 10.45
CA ARG A 108 -32.79 6.68 11.77
C ARG A 108 -31.96 7.44 12.81
N PHE A 109 -30.65 7.56 12.59
CA PHE A 109 -29.71 8.21 13.48
C PHE A 109 -29.29 9.59 12.99
N TYR A 110 -29.85 10.05 11.87
CA TYR A 110 -29.50 11.32 11.26
C TYR A 110 -29.79 12.49 12.21
N VAL A 111 -28.83 13.39 12.34
CA VAL A 111 -28.96 14.61 13.14
C VAL A 111 -29.07 15.83 12.22
N ARG A 112 -28.10 16.02 11.34
CA ARG A 112 -28.00 17.13 10.38
C ARG A 112 -26.81 16.93 9.43
N ASP A 113 -26.69 17.79 8.43
CA ASP A 113 -25.53 17.83 7.56
C ASP A 113 -24.30 18.46 8.24
N ALA A 114 -23.12 18.02 7.79
CA ALA A 114 -21.84 18.56 8.20
C ALA A 114 -21.65 19.97 7.62
N LYS A 115 -21.03 20.86 8.39
CA LYS A 115 -20.83 22.26 7.97
C LYS A 115 -19.60 22.46 7.08
N THR A 116 -18.71 21.47 7.04
CA THR A 116 -17.43 21.53 6.35
C THR A 116 -17.34 20.41 5.31
N PRO A 117 -16.61 20.59 4.21
CA PRO A 117 -16.27 19.49 3.31
C PRO A 117 -15.62 18.30 4.03
N ARG A 118 -15.65 17.13 3.39
CA ARG A 118 -14.94 15.95 3.90
C ARG A 118 -13.43 16.15 3.82
N ASN A 119 -12.70 15.58 4.78
CA ASN A 119 -11.24 15.49 4.74
C ASN A 119 -10.83 14.13 4.14
N SER A 120 -11.23 13.87 2.91
CA SER A 120 -10.93 12.64 2.19
C SER A 120 -10.85 12.93 0.69
N PRO A 121 -9.87 12.34 -0.03
CA PRO A 121 -9.79 12.47 -1.48
C PRO A 121 -10.75 11.56 -2.23
N PHE A 122 -11.41 10.63 -1.53
CA PHE A 122 -12.09 9.51 -2.15
C PHE A 122 -13.59 9.74 -2.33
N THR A 123 -14.10 9.20 -3.43
CA THR A 123 -15.53 9.19 -3.76
C THR A 123 -16.10 7.77 -3.75
N PHE A 124 -17.40 7.70 -3.48
CA PHE A 124 -18.20 6.47 -3.48
C PHE A 124 -19.44 6.67 -4.35
N LYS A 125 -19.24 7.05 -5.62
CA LYS A 125 -20.35 7.26 -6.56
C LYS A 125 -21.08 5.93 -6.78
N GLU A 126 -22.42 5.95 -6.84
CA GLU A 126 -23.23 4.74 -6.98
C GLU A 126 -22.93 3.97 -8.28
N ASP A 127 -22.59 4.68 -9.35
CA ASP A 127 -22.14 4.13 -10.64
C ASP A 127 -20.61 4.01 -10.75
N GLY A 128 -19.89 4.33 -9.67
CA GLY A 128 -18.44 4.20 -9.54
C GLY A 128 -17.97 2.74 -9.49
N PHE A 129 -16.66 2.56 -9.56
CA PHE A 129 -16.02 1.25 -9.57
C PHE A 129 -16.37 0.48 -8.29
N TYR A 130 -16.13 1.09 -7.12
CA TYR A 130 -16.26 0.39 -5.85
C TYR A 130 -17.71 0.04 -5.51
N ARG A 131 -18.64 1.00 -5.57
CA ARG A 131 -20.06 0.77 -5.23
C ARG A 131 -20.71 -0.28 -6.12
N THR A 132 -20.41 -0.24 -7.43
CA THR A 132 -20.88 -1.28 -8.35
C THR A 132 -20.28 -2.65 -7.99
N LEU A 133 -18.98 -2.73 -7.68
CA LEU A 133 -18.34 -3.99 -7.27
C LEU A 133 -18.94 -4.54 -5.96
N LYS A 134 -19.11 -3.70 -4.95
CA LYS A 134 -19.71 -4.04 -3.65
C LYS A 134 -21.09 -4.66 -3.81
N ASN A 135 -21.93 -4.08 -4.67
CA ASN A 135 -23.26 -4.62 -4.97
C ASN A 135 -23.20 -6.01 -5.61
N LEU A 136 -22.29 -6.22 -6.57
CA LEU A 136 -22.12 -7.52 -7.21
C LEU A 136 -21.57 -8.56 -6.21
N VAL A 137 -20.58 -8.18 -5.39
CA VAL A 137 -20.00 -9.02 -4.34
C VAL A 137 -21.06 -9.43 -3.32
N SER A 138 -21.95 -8.51 -2.91
CA SER A 138 -23.08 -8.82 -2.00
C SER A 138 -23.96 -9.96 -2.53
N GLU A 139 -24.11 -10.11 -3.85
CA GLU A 139 -24.85 -11.22 -4.45
C GLU A 139 -24.00 -12.49 -4.61
N GLU A 140 -22.72 -12.36 -5.00
CA GLU A 140 -21.83 -13.51 -5.17
C GLU A 140 -21.54 -14.24 -3.85
N ILE A 141 -21.34 -13.53 -2.74
CA ILE A 141 -21.05 -14.16 -1.44
C ILE A 141 -22.20 -15.08 -0.96
N LYS A 142 -23.44 -14.84 -1.40
CA LYS A 142 -24.59 -15.68 -1.04
C LYS A 142 -24.51 -17.08 -1.67
N LYS A 143 -23.75 -17.22 -2.76
CA LYS A 143 -23.58 -18.47 -3.51
C LYS A 143 -22.44 -19.33 -2.95
N VAL A 144 -21.55 -18.74 -2.15
CA VAL A 144 -20.37 -19.44 -1.62
C VAL A 144 -20.78 -20.42 -0.51
N PRO A 145 -20.31 -21.68 -0.55
CA PRO A 145 -20.60 -22.66 0.49
C PRO A 145 -20.07 -22.22 1.87
N LYS A 146 -20.93 -22.26 2.90
CA LYS A 146 -20.60 -21.78 4.25
C LYS A 146 -19.51 -22.62 4.94
N ASP A 147 -19.31 -23.86 4.52
CA ASP A 147 -18.29 -24.76 5.08
C ASP A 147 -16.85 -24.34 4.74
N LYS A 148 -16.65 -23.52 3.70
CA LYS A 148 -15.32 -23.01 3.31
C LYS A 148 -14.64 -22.23 4.44
N LEU A 149 -15.44 -21.51 5.24
CA LEU A 149 -14.97 -20.77 6.41
C LEU A 149 -14.30 -21.65 7.48
N LYS A 150 -14.56 -22.97 7.48
CA LYS A 150 -13.93 -23.89 8.44
C LYS A 150 -12.43 -24.02 8.20
N CYS A 151 -11.98 -23.92 6.95
CA CYS A 151 -10.57 -24.06 6.60
C CYS A 151 -9.71 -22.98 7.27
N THR A 152 -10.17 -21.73 7.25
CA THR A 152 -9.53 -20.59 7.93
C THR A 152 -9.37 -20.84 9.43
N ASN A 153 -10.43 -21.33 10.09
CA ASN A 153 -10.38 -21.66 11.51
C ASN A 153 -9.39 -22.80 11.79
N MET A 154 -9.38 -23.86 10.99
CA MET A 154 -8.48 -25.00 11.17
C MET A 154 -7.00 -24.60 11.02
N ILE A 155 -6.68 -23.77 10.03
CA ILE A 155 -5.30 -23.27 9.84
C ILE A 155 -4.89 -22.42 11.04
N THR A 156 -5.73 -21.46 11.44
CA THR A 156 -5.43 -20.56 12.55
C THR A 156 -5.24 -21.32 13.86
N ASP A 157 -6.15 -22.24 14.19
CA ASP A 157 -6.06 -23.05 15.41
C ASP A 157 -4.90 -24.05 15.34
N GLY A 158 -4.59 -24.59 14.16
CA GLY A 158 -3.44 -25.45 13.93
C GLY A 158 -2.12 -24.73 14.18
N LEU A 159 -1.99 -23.48 13.73
CA LEU A 159 -0.82 -22.62 14.00
C LEU A 159 -0.67 -22.33 15.49
N PHE A 160 -1.79 -22.08 16.19
CA PHE A 160 -1.78 -21.91 17.65
C PHE A 160 -1.32 -23.19 18.38
N VAL A 161 -1.83 -24.35 17.99
CA VAL A 161 -1.38 -25.64 18.57
C VAL A 161 0.09 -25.89 18.25
N ALA A 162 0.55 -25.61 17.02
CA ALA A 162 1.94 -25.74 16.64
C ALA A 162 2.85 -24.83 17.50
N LEU A 163 2.44 -23.58 17.75
CA LEU A 163 3.13 -22.66 18.66
C LEU A 163 3.23 -23.23 20.08
N LEU A 164 2.11 -23.72 20.64
CA LEU A 164 2.11 -24.27 22.01
C LEU A 164 3.04 -25.50 22.13
N ILE A 165 2.97 -26.43 21.18
CA ILE A 165 3.80 -27.65 21.21
C ILE A 165 5.28 -27.31 21.02
N SER A 166 5.61 -26.54 19.99
CA SER A 166 7.01 -26.21 19.67
C SER A 166 7.66 -25.35 20.77
N SER A 167 6.94 -24.37 21.34
CA SER A 167 7.46 -23.57 22.46
C SER A 167 7.71 -24.42 23.71
N ALA A 168 6.81 -25.33 24.08
CA ALA A 168 7.03 -26.24 25.21
C ALA A 168 8.21 -27.21 24.96
N LEU A 169 8.32 -27.76 23.75
CA LEU A 169 9.42 -28.65 23.38
C LEU A 169 10.77 -27.94 23.37
N SER A 170 10.80 -26.65 22.99
CA SER A 170 12.03 -25.84 23.02
C SER A 170 12.61 -25.70 24.43
N CYS A 171 11.77 -25.72 25.47
CA CYS A 171 12.18 -25.71 26.88
C CYS A 171 12.39 -27.11 27.47
N SER A 172 11.82 -28.16 26.87
CA SER A 172 11.83 -29.52 27.44
C SER A 172 13.07 -30.35 27.09
N THR A 173 13.97 -29.80 26.29
CA THR A 173 15.19 -30.47 25.81
C THR A 173 16.43 -29.63 26.11
N THR A 174 17.57 -30.29 26.30
CA THR A 174 18.88 -29.64 26.53
C THR A 174 19.80 -29.72 25.31
N ASN A 175 19.41 -30.47 24.27
CA ASN A 175 20.19 -30.54 23.03
C ASN A 175 20.05 -29.23 22.26
N TYR A 176 21.16 -28.53 22.07
CA TYR A 176 21.22 -27.21 21.41
C TYR A 176 20.47 -27.18 20.06
N TRP A 177 20.68 -28.17 19.19
CA TRP A 177 20.05 -28.20 17.87
C TRP A 177 18.54 -28.42 17.94
N LEU A 178 18.06 -29.22 18.90
CA LEU A 178 16.63 -29.41 19.14
C LEU A 178 15.99 -28.15 19.73
N VAL A 179 16.64 -27.50 20.71
CA VAL A 179 16.17 -26.21 21.26
C VAL A 179 16.04 -25.19 20.12
N MET A 180 17.08 -25.05 19.30
CA MET A 180 17.09 -24.13 18.16
C MET A 180 15.98 -24.46 17.15
N GLY A 181 15.87 -25.74 16.74
CA GLY A 181 14.86 -26.18 15.79
C GLY A 181 13.44 -25.90 16.26
N PHE A 182 13.11 -26.25 17.51
CA PHE A 182 11.80 -25.98 18.09
C PHE A 182 11.54 -24.48 18.28
N SER A 183 12.56 -23.69 18.65
CA SER A 183 12.44 -22.23 18.77
C SER A 183 12.15 -21.56 17.42
N ILE A 184 12.75 -22.05 16.33
CA ILE A 184 12.47 -21.58 14.97
C ILE A 184 11.02 -21.92 14.57
N VAL A 185 10.58 -23.16 14.80
CA VAL A 185 9.20 -23.56 14.52
C VAL A 185 8.20 -22.73 15.33
N ALA A 186 8.48 -22.47 16.60
CA ALA A 186 7.66 -21.60 17.45
C ALA A 186 7.63 -20.16 16.95
N SER A 187 8.78 -19.61 16.54
CA SER A 187 8.89 -18.26 15.98
C SER A 187 8.06 -18.10 14.72
N VAL A 188 8.20 -19.03 13.75
CA VAL A 188 7.43 -19.03 12.50
C VAL A 188 5.94 -19.23 12.78
N SER A 189 5.59 -20.14 13.69
CA SER A 189 4.19 -20.39 14.07
C SER A 189 3.57 -19.16 14.73
N LEU A 190 4.30 -18.45 15.59
CA LEU A 190 3.85 -17.19 16.17
C LEU A 190 3.63 -16.14 15.09
N ALA A 191 4.59 -15.93 14.19
CA ALA A 191 4.47 -14.95 13.12
C ALA A 191 3.27 -15.24 12.21
N TRP A 192 3.13 -16.48 11.75
CA TRP A 192 2.00 -16.91 10.92
C TRP A 192 0.67 -16.88 11.66
N LEU A 193 0.65 -17.14 12.97
CA LEU A 193 -0.55 -17.01 13.79
C LEU A 193 -0.99 -15.54 13.90
N VAL A 194 -0.02 -14.61 14.06
CA VAL A 194 -0.29 -13.16 14.09
C VAL A 194 -0.84 -12.70 12.74
N VAL A 195 -0.25 -13.16 11.62
CA VAL A 195 -0.84 -12.95 10.30
C VAL A 195 -2.23 -13.55 10.29
N ALA A 196 -2.45 -14.84 10.53
CA ALA A 196 -3.78 -15.45 10.44
C ALA A 196 -4.85 -14.78 11.34
N ALA A 197 -4.46 -14.28 12.52
CA ALA A 197 -5.34 -13.55 13.42
C ALA A 197 -5.87 -12.24 12.82
N HIS A 198 -5.15 -11.59 11.89
CA HIS A 198 -5.58 -10.35 11.23
C HIS A 198 -6.97 -10.49 10.59
N ASN A 199 -7.27 -11.64 9.99
CA ASN A 199 -8.57 -11.96 9.39
C ASN A 199 -9.72 -11.75 10.38
N TYR A 200 -9.50 -12.05 11.66
CA TYR A 200 -10.53 -11.92 12.70
C TYR A 200 -10.59 -10.50 13.29
N ILE A 201 -9.55 -9.69 13.10
CA ILE A 201 -9.46 -8.32 13.61
C ILE A 201 -10.42 -7.41 12.85
N HIS A 202 -10.54 -7.55 11.53
CA HIS A 202 -11.47 -6.81 10.67
C HIS A 202 -12.94 -7.24 10.82
N ARG A 203 -13.19 -8.35 11.53
CA ARG A 203 -14.51 -8.97 11.64
C ARG A 203 -15.17 -8.65 12.97
N LYS A 204 -16.41 -9.11 13.11
CA LYS A 204 -17.09 -9.18 14.41
C LYS A 204 -16.15 -9.84 15.44
N ALA A 205 -16.05 -9.21 16.61
CA ALA A 205 -15.21 -9.69 17.70
C ALA A 205 -15.40 -11.19 17.95
N SER A 206 -14.29 -11.91 17.95
CA SER A 206 -14.24 -13.35 18.18
C SER A 206 -12.97 -13.66 18.97
N TRP A 207 -12.96 -14.76 19.71
CA TRP A 207 -11.83 -15.10 20.56
C TRP A 207 -10.52 -15.31 19.79
N ARG A 208 -10.57 -15.69 18.50
CA ARG A 208 -9.38 -15.85 17.65
C ARG A 208 -8.65 -14.55 17.34
N MET A 209 -9.30 -13.39 17.47
CA MET A 209 -8.62 -12.10 17.35
C MET A 209 -7.54 -11.94 18.44
N TYR A 210 -7.74 -12.55 19.62
CA TYR A 210 -6.80 -12.46 20.73
C TYR A 210 -5.52 -13.27 20.51
N TYR A 211 -5.47 -14.19 19.53
CA TYR A 211 -4.22 -14.83 19.14
C TYR A 211 -3.17 -13.81 18.69
N PHE A 212 -3.62 -12.70 18.11
CA PHE A 212 -2.75 -11.58 17.77
C PHE A 212 -1.96 -11.08 18.98
N ASN A 213 -2.55 -11.09 20.18
CA ASN A 213 -1.90 -10.57 21.38
C ASN A 213 -0.80 -11.47 21.95
N LEU A 214 -0.63 -12.69 21.42
CA LEU A 214 0.50 -13.56 21.78
C LEU A 214 1.85 -12.98 21.35
N SER A 215 1.86 -12.05 20.39
CA SER A 215 3.05 -11.29 19.98
C SER A 215 3.37 -10.08 20.86
N LEU A 216 2.64 -9.90 21.97
CA LEU A 216 2.61 -8.67 22.77
C LEU A 216 1.99 -7.46 22.07
N TRP A 217 1.56 -7.56 20.81
CA TRP A 217 0.80 -6.49 20.17
C TRP A 217 -0.66 -6.46 20.61
N SER A 218 -1.34 -5.35 20.33
CA SER A 218 -2.75 -5.20 20.65
C SER A 218 -3.61 -5.32 19.41
N TYR A 219 -4.53 -6.28 19.38
CA TYR A 219 -5.54 -6.33 18.31
C TYR A 219 -6.33 -5.01 18.24
N ARG A 220 -6.61 -4.37 19.39
CA ARG A 220 -7.39 -3.11 19.45
C ARG A 220 -6.62 -1.93 18.87
N GLU A 221 -5.31 -1.87 19.09
CA GLU A 221 -4.44 -0.88 18.43
C GLU A 221 -4.36 -1.16 16.93
N PHE A 222 -4.18 -2.43 16.56
CA PHE A 222 -4.09 -2.87 15.18
C PHE A 222 -5.39 -2.66 14.39
N ARG A 223 -6.57 -2.71 15.03
CA ARG A 223 -7.83 -2.25 14.41
C ARG A 223 -7.76 -0.82 13.94
N VAL A 224 -7.04 0.03 14.65
CA VAL A 224 -6.94 1.44 14.28
C VAL A 224 -5.81 1.63 13.28
N THR A 225 -4.60 1.12 13.55
CA THR A 225 -3.46 1.32 12.66
C THR A 225 -3.65 0.63 11.32
N HIS A 226 -4.12 -0.61 11.35
CA HIS A 226 -4.28 -1.41 10.15
C HIS A 226 -5.67 -1.19 9.54
N ALA A 227 -6.75 -1.51 10.26
CA ALA A 227 -8.08 -1.54 9.65
C ALA A 227 -8.71 -0.16 9.38
N LEU A 228 -8.47 0.84 10.25
CA LEU A 228 -9.06 2.18 10.09
C LEU A 228 -8.11 3.20 9.44
N SER A 229 -6.81 2.95 9.45
CA SER A 229 -5.81 3.85 8.87
C SER A 229 -5.24 3.27 7.57
N HIS A 230 -4.49 2.17 7.64
CA HIS A 230 -3.87 1.57 6.45
C HIS A 230 -4.89 1.10 5.40
N HIS A 231 -5.91 0.32 5.76
CA HIS A 231 -6.89 -0.20 4.81
C HIS A 231 -7.81 0.86 4.21
N LEU A 232 -8.01 2.00 4.88
CA LEU A 232 -8.92 3.04 4.38
C LEU A 232 -8.18 4.08 3.54
N TYR A 233 -6.89 4.28 3.81
CA TYR A 233 -6.07 5.32 3.19
C TYR A 233 -4.65 4.82 2.88
N PRO A 234 -4.48 3.64 2.26
CA PRO A 234 -3.18 2.98 2.13
C PRO A 234 -2.21 3.89 1.39
N ASN A 235 -0.99 3.98 1.91
CA ASN A 235 0.11 4.75 1.33
C ASN A 235 -0.13 6.26 1.17
N THR A 236 -1.20 6.81 1.74
CA THR A 236 -1.42 8.26 1.84
C THR A 236 -0.77 8.82 3.10
N LEU A 237 -0.81 10.15 3.30
CA LEU A 237 -0.38 10.76 4.56
C LEU A 237 -1.19 10.32 5.79
N MET A 238 -2.43 9.83 5.62
CA MET A 238 -3.27 9.33 6.71
C MET A 238 -2.89 7.92 7.17
N ASP A 239 -2.03 7.22 6.43
CA ASP A 239 -1.55 5.90 6.76
C ASP A 239 -0.52 5.96 7.91
N ILE A 240 -0.94 5.52 9.10
CA ILE A 240 -0.08 5.48 10.27
C ILE A 240 0.95 4.35 10.18
N GLU A 241 0.69 3.30 9.39
CA GLU A 241 1.67 2.24 9.18
C GLU A 241 2.82 2.76 8.32
N VAL A 242 2.59 3.76 7.46
CA VAL A 242 3.68 4.48 6.78
C VAL A 242 4.44 5.42 7.71
N SER A 243 3.73 6.28 8.45
CA SER A 243 4.38 7.29 9.30
C SER A 243 4.97 6.73 10.61
N GLY A 244 4.51 5.56 11.05
CA GLY A 244 4.87 4.94 12.31
C GLY A 244 6.33 4.49 12.39
N PHE A 245 6.98 4.25 11.25
CA PHE A 245 8.39 3.90 11.19
C PHE A 245 9.31 5.12 11.05
N GLU A 246 8.78 6.31 10.79
CA GLU A 246 9.58 7.52 10.72
C GLU A 246 10.09 7.91 12.12
N PRO A 247 11.26 8.55 12.27
CA PRO A 247 12.23 8.87 11.22
C PRO A 247 13.23 7.74 10.96
N LEU A 248 12.98 6.50 11.41
CA LEU A 248 13.92 5.38 11.25
C LEU A 248 13.88 4.79 9.83
N ILE A 249 12.68 4.57 9.30
CA ILE A 249 12.43 4.11 7.94
C ILE A 249 11.46 5.08 7.27
N PHE A 250 11.69 5.34 5.99
CA PHE A 250 10.89 6.25 5.19
C PHE A 250 10.40 5.51 3.95
N TRP A 251 9.09 5.25 3.89
CA TRP A 251 8.47 4.59 2.74
C TRP A 251 7.83 5.54 1.75
N ASN A 252 7.58 6.80 2.13
CA ASN A 252 7.14 7.84 1.22
C ASN A 252 8.34 8.66 0.71
N PRO A 253 8.33 9.08 -0.57
CA PRO A 253 9.38 9.89 -1.14
C PRO A 253 9.49 11.26 -0.43
N ARG A 254 10.72 11.68 -0.12
CA ARG A 254 11.00 13.01 0.44
C ARG A 254 12.17 13.66 -0.27
N LYS A 255 12.12 14.99 -0.40
CA LYS A 255 13.18 15.77 -1.08
C LYS A 255 14.53 15.69 -0.36
N ASN A 256 14.51 15.75 0.97
CA ASN A 256 15.71 15.72 1.81
C ASN A 256 15.70 14.49 2.70
N MET A 257 16.32 13.40 2.22
CA MET A 257 16.45 12.17 2.98
C MET A 257 17.77 12.15 3.76
N PRO A 258 17.77 11.74 5.03
CA PRO A 258 19.02 11.54 5.75
C PRO A 258 19.80 10.38 5.13
N PHE A 259 21.14 10.41 5.20
CA PHE A 259 21.98 9.40 4.54
C PHE A 259 21.63 7.95 4.96
N TYR A 260 21.20 7.75 6.21
CA TYR A 260 20.86 6.43 6.72
C TYR A 260 19.58 5.86 6.10
N ALA A 261 18.75 6.68 5.44
CA ALA A 261 17.56 6.20 4.75
C ALA A 261 17.90 5.25 3.59
N ASN A 262 19.08 5.41 2.97
CA ASN A 262 19.53 4.47 1.95
C ASN A 262 19.94 3.11 2.55
N LEU A 263 20.23 3.07 3.86
CA LEU A 263 20.50 1.85 4.62
C LEU A 263 19.22 1.19 5.18
N ALA A 264 18.03 1.53 4.64
CA ALA A 264 16.74 1.08 5.15
C ALA A 264 16.68 -0.44 5.36
N ILE A 265 17.17 -1.25 4.41
CA ILE A 265 17.19 -2.71 4.55
C ILE A 265 18.02 -3.14 5.76
N LEU A 266 19.22 -2.61 5.94
CA LEU A 266 20.06 -2.96 7.09
C LEU A 266 19.38 -2.56 8.40
N LEU A 267 18.75 -1.40 8.43
CA LEU A 267 17.96 -0.94 9.58
C LEU A 267 16.76 -1.85 9.85
N GLU A 268 16.05 -2.29 8.81
CA GLU A 268 14.94 -3.25 8.91
C GLU A 268 15.38 -4.56 9.54
N PHE A 269 16.47 -5.18 9.06
CA PHE A 269 16.99 -6.43 9.64
C PHE A 269 17.42 -6.29 11.11
N ILE A 270 17.88 -5.10 11.51
CA ILE A 270 18.24 -4.80 12.91
C ILE A 270 17.01 -4.54 13.77
N ILE A 271 16.01 -3.80 13.24
CA ILE A 271 14.86 -3.31 13.99
C ILE A 271 13.75 -4.37 14.09
N PHE A 272 13.47 -5.08 13.01
CA PHE A 272 12.35 -6.02 12.90
C PHE A 272 12.30 -7.09 14.00
N PRO A 273 13.43 -7.66 14.47
CA PRO A 273 13.38 -8.60 15.59
C PRO A 273 12.82 -7.98 16.87
N PHE A 274 12.92 -6.68 17.09
CA PHE A 274 12.56 -6.06 18.37
C PHE A 274 11.18 -5.40 18.39
N LEU A 275 10.51 -5.27 17.24
CA LEU A 275 9.27 -4.48 17.10
C LEU A 275 8.08 -5.00 17.92
N PHE A 276 7.97 -6.30 18.15
CA PHE A 276 6.98 -6.85 19.09
C PHE A 276 7.15 -6.31 20.50
N ILE A 277 8.38 -6.33 21.02
CA ILE A 277 8.70 -5.89 22.37
C ILE A 277 8.66 -4.37 22.48
N THR A 278 9.25 -3.64 21.52
CA THR A 278 9.31 -2.17 21.58
C THR A 278 7.92 -1.54 21.46
N ASN A 279 7.02 -2.08 20.65
CA ASN A 279 5.64 -1.57 20.60
C ASN A 279 4.84 -1.88 21.86
N TRP A 280 5.06 -3.04 22.50
CA TRP A 280 4.45 -3.30 23.79
C TRP A 280 4.95 -2.32 24.86
N ILE A 281 6.27 -2.07 24.92
CA ILE A 281 6.86 -1.07 25.83
C ILE A 281 6.27 0.32 25.54
N ARG A 282 6.27 0.75 24.27
CA ARG A 282 5.67 2.02 23.83
C ARG A 282 4.24 2.14 24.32
N ARG A 283 3.43 1.10 24.12
CA ARG A 283 2.03 1.07 24.51
C ARG A 283 1.85 1.18 26.02
N MET A 284 2.65 0.46 26.81
CA MET A 284 2.63 0.57 28.27
C MET A 284 3.02 1.97 28.73
N LEU A 285 4.08 2.55 28.15
CA LEU A 285 4.49 3.92 28.46
C LEU A 285 3.38 4.93 28.12
N VAL A 286 2.76 4.84 26.94
CA VAL A 286 1.66 5.72 26.54
C VAL A 286 0.46 5.57 27.49
N ALA A 287 0.12 4.34 27.90
CA ALA A 287 -0.96 4.10 28.85
C ALA A 287 -0.66 4.70 30.24
N LEU A 288 0.59 4.58 30.72
CA LEU A 288 1.01 5.07 32.03
C LEU A 288 1.22 6.59 32.08
N LEU A 289 1.69 7.19 30.99
CA LEU A 289 2.05 8.61 30.93
C LEU A 289 0.89 9.52 30.51
N ARG A 290 -0.17 9.00 29.88
CA ARG A 290 -1.35 9.79 29.54
C ARG A 290 -2.30 9.93 30.71
N ASP A 291 -2.83 11.15 30.89
CA ASP A 291 -3.84 11.43 31.90
C ASP A 291 -5.06 10.51 31.75
N GLY A 292 -5.48 9.95 32.88
CA GLY A 292 -6.65 9.07 32.95
C GLY A 292 -6.37 7.57 32.78
N LEU A 293 -5.25 7.04 33.32
CA LEU A 293 -4.91 5.60 33.35
C LEU A 293 -6.08 4.67 33.73
N PHE A 294 -7.02 5.14 34.56
CA PHE A 294 -8.21 4.38 35.00
C PHE A 294 -9.51 4.70 34.26
N THR A 295 -9.46 5.50 33.20
CA THR A 295 -10.65 5.75 32.36
C THR A 295 -10.86 4.58 31.39
N LYS A 296 -12.13 4.30 31.05
CA LYS A 296 -12.53 3.21 30.13
C LYS A 296 -11.78 3.22 28.79
N HIS A 297 -11.22 4.36 28.40
CA HIS A 297 -10.58 4.57 27.10
C HIS A 297 -9.06 4.82 27.17
N ASN A 298 -8.49 5.15 28.34
CA ASN A 298 -7.05 5.46 28.45
C ASN A 298 -6.17 4.39 29.13
N GLY A 299 -6.74 3.31 29.67
CA GLY A 299 -6.01 2.32 30.46
C GLY A 299 -5.33 1.17 29.70
N ILE A 300 -4.64 0.34 30.51
CA ILE A 300 -4.16 -1.00 30.14
C ILE A 300 -5.36 -1.96 30.21
N TYR A 301 -5.57 -2.73 29.14
CA TYR A 301 -6.65 -3.70 29.06
C TYR A 301 -6.15 -5.08 29.46
N TRP A 302 -7.04 -5.96 29.94
CA TRP A 302 -6.68 -7.33 30.33
C TRP A 302 -6.01 -8.11 29.19
N HIS A 303 -6.39 -7.84 27.94
CA HIS A 303 -5.84 -8.51 26.78
C HIS A 303 -4.39 -8.12 26.48
N ASP A 304 -3.87 -7.09 27.15
CA ASP A 304 -2.48 -6.62 27.01
C ASP A 304 -1.50 -7.55 27.71
N LEU A 305 -2.04 -8.43 28.56
CA LEU A 305 -1.31 -9.42 29.32
C LEU A 305 -1.33 -10.81 28.65
N ILE A 306 -2.07 -10.99 27.55
CA ILE A 306 -2.21 -12.29 26.87
C ILE A 306 -0.86 -12.81 26.37
N GLY A 307 0.05 -11.95 25.90
CA GLY A 307 1.37 -12.40 25.46
C GLY A 307 2.18 -13.11 26.54
N PHE A 308 1.92 -12.85 27.83
CA PHE A 308 2.55 -13.53 28.95
C PHE A 308 1.94 -14.91 29.25
N SER A 309 0.83 -15.29 28.61
CA SER A 309 0.29 -16.64 28.74
C SER A 309 1.19 -17.69 28.07
N LEU A 310 1.97 -17.30 27.04
CA LEU A 310 2.90 -18.20 26.35
C LEU A 310 4.09 -18.64 27.23
N PRO A 311 4.85 -17.73 27.88
CA PRO A 311 5.91 -18.17 28.80
C PRO A 311 5.34 -18.89 30.03
N LEU A 312 4.13 -18.53 30.49
CA LEU A 312 3.45 -19.28 31.55
C LEU A 312 3.15 -20.72 31.13
N TRP A 313 2.64 -20.91 29.91
CA TRP A 313 2.45 -22.23 29.31
C TRP A 313 3.77 -22.99 29.19
N MET A 314 4.81 -22.37 28.65
CA MET A 314 6.15 -22.98 28.52
C MET A 314 6.69 -23.44 29.87
N TYR A 315 6.51 -22.64 30.93
CA TYR A 315 6.94 -22.99 32.28
C TYR A 315 6.19 -24.19 32.86
N PHE A 316 4.87 -24.28 32.67
CA PHE A 316 4.09 -25.42 33.20
C PHE A 316 4.17 -26.68 32.34
N ALA A 317 4.33 -26.53 31.03
CA ALA A 317 4.41 -27.64 30.09
C ALA A 317 5.81 -28.25 29.98
N SER A 318 6.83 -27.59 30.53
CA SER A 318 8.20 -28.07 30.59
C SER A 318 8.68 -28.19 32.03
N ASN A 319 9.84 -28.83 32.23
CA ASN A 319 10.55 -28.83 33.52
C ASN A 319 11.67 -27.78 33.56
N ALA A 320 11.61 -26.77 32.68
CA ALA A 320 12.63 -25.72 32.61
C ALA A 320 12.52 -24.74 33.78
N ASN A 321 13.66 -24.16 34.18
CA ASN A 321 13.64 -23.08 35.15
C ASN A 321 13.13 -21.78 34.52
N PHE A 322 12.79 -20.81 35.36
CA PHE A 322 12.24 -19.52 34.93
C PHE A 322 13.15 -18.75 33.96
N TYR A 323 14.47 -18.78 34.19
CA TYR A 323 15.44 -18.05 33.37
C TYR A 323 15.47 -18.59 31.93
N ASP A 324 15.49 -19.92 31.77
CA ASP A 324 15.50 -20.55 30.46
C ASP A 324 14.19 -20.27 29.69
N VAL A 325 13.04 -20.35 30.37
CA VAL A 325 11.73 -20.05 29.78
C VAL A 325 11.68 -18.62 29.26
N ILE A 326 12.07 -17.63 30.06
CA ILE A 326 12.05 -16.22 29.64
C ILE A 326 13.04 -15.98 28.51
N THR A 327 14.24 -16.56 28.56
CA THR A 327 15.25 -16.40 27.51
C THR A 327 14.76 -16.96 26.17
N ILE A 328 14.21 -18.17 26.18
CA ILE A 328 13.68 -18.81 24.98
C ILE A 328 12.43 -18.07 24.47
N TRP A 329 11.52 -17.65 25.35
CA TRP A 329 10.34 -16.89 24.98
C TRP A 329 10.70 -15.55 24.32
N LEU A 330 11.67 -14.80 24.86
CA LEU A 330 12.17 -13.58 24.24
C LEU A 330 12.82 -13.89 22.86
N GLY A 331 13.53 -15.00 22.74
CA GLY A 331 14.04 -15.48 21.45
C GLY A 331 12.92 -15.77 20.43
N ILE A 332 11.84 -16.42 20.86
CA ILE A 332 10.65 -16.70 20.04
C ILE A 332 9.95 -15.41 19.63
N LEU A 333 9.82 -14.44 20.53
CA LEU A 333 9.29 -13.11 20.21
C LEU A 333 10.15 -12.41 19.17
N CYS A 334 11.48 -12.44 19.33
CA CYS A 334 12.39 -11.82 18.38
C CYS A 334 12.32 -12.47 17.00
N GLY A 335 12.36 -13.81 16.95
CA GLY A 335 12.21 -14.56 15.70
C GLY A 335 10.84 -14.35 15.05
N GLY A 336 9.76 -14.39 15.84
CA GLY A 336 8.41 -14.16 15.35
C GLY A 336 8.20 -12.74 14.83
N SER A 337 8.73 -11.75 15.53
CA SER A 337 8.72 -10.34 15.09
C SER A 337 9.44 -10.19 13.77
N PHE A 338 10.67 -10.72 13.66
CA PHE A 338 11.44 -10.67 12.42
C PHE A 338 10.67 -11.28 11.24
N VAL A 339 10.15 -12.50 11.39
CA VAL A 339 9.39 -13.16 10.31
C VAL A 339 8.11 -12.39 9.96
N PHE A 340 7.36 -11.91 10.95
CA PHE A 340 6.13 -11.14 10.70
C PHE A 340 6.41 -9.86 9.90
N PHE A 341 7.44 -9.10 10.27
CA PHE A 341 7.77 -7.86 9.58
C PHE A 341 8.40 -8.07 8.21
N VAL A 342 9.19 -9.12 8.02
CA VAL A 342 9.64 -9.50 6.67
C VAL A 342 8.44 -9.83 5.79
N ILE A 343 7.44 -10.56 6.30
CA ILE A 343 6.20 -10.83 5.56
C ILE A 343 5.46 -9.53 5.25
N GLY A 344 5.28 -8.64 6.24
CA GLY A 344 4.62 -7.35 6.07
C GLY A 344 5.31 -6.46 5.04
N ALA A 345 6.61 -6.19 5.20
CA ALA A 345 7.42 -5.42 4.26
C ALA A 345 7.32 -5.94 2.82
N ASN A 346 7.15 -7.27 2.67
CA ASN A 346 7.00 -7.96 1.40
C ASN A 346 5.55 -8.43 1.13
N ALA A 347 4.53 -7.75 1.67
CA ALA A 347 3.13 -8.02 1.37
C ALA A 347 2.55 -7.05 0.33
N ALA A 348 3.40 -6.54 -0.56
CA ALA A 348 3.04 -5.77 -1.75
C ALA A 348 2.37 -4.39 -1.53
N HIS A 349 2.53 -3.80 -0.33
CA HIS A 349 2.14 -2.42 0.00
C HIS A 349 3.35 -1.47 0.21
N HIS A 350 4.58 -1.94 0.04
CA HIS A 350 5.81 -1.12 0.08
C HIS A 350 6.66 -1.17 -1.20
N HIS A 351 6.12 -1.72 -2.29
CA HIS A 351 6.87 -1.78 -3.54
C HIS A 351 7.11 -0.38 -4.15
N PRO A 352 8.22 -0.09 -4.83
CA PRO A 352 8.47 1.24 -5.41
C PRO A 352 7.51 1.66 -6.53
N LYS A 353 6.80 0.69 -7.13
CA LYS A 353 5.87 0.94 -8.26
C LYS A 353 4.40 1.08 -7.87
N ILE A 354 4.03 0.82 -6.61
CA ILE A 354 2.67 1.11 -6.14
C ILE A 354 2.58 2.59 -5.76
N PHE A 355 1.36 3.10 -5.68
CA PHE A 355 1.11 4.47 -5.25
C PHE A 355 1.75 4.76 -3.88
N LYS A 356 2.45 5.89 -3.81
CA LYS A 356 2.92 6.54 -2.59
C LYS A 356 2.49 7.99 -2.59
N ASP A 357 2.15 8.52 -1.41
CA ASP A 357 1.88 9.95 -1.29
C ASP A 357 3.09 10.77 -1.76
N GLY A 358 2.83 11.67 -2.71
CA GLY A 358 3.84 12.36 -3.52
C GLY A 358 3.75 12.00 -5.01
N ASP A 359 3.16 10.86 -5.37
CA ASP A 359 2.95 10.44 -6.76
C ASP A 359 1.85 11.26 -7.45
N GLN A 360 1.94 11.35 -8.77
CA GLN A 360 0.88 11.94 -9.59
C GLN A 360 -0.35 11.02 -9.61
N VAL A 361 -1.51 11.59 -9.26
CA VAL A 361 -2.79 10.88 -9.28
C VAL A 361 -3.44 10.95 -10.67
N SER A 362 -4.19 9.92 -11.03
CA SER A 362 -4.90 9.83 -12.31
C SER A 362 -6.13 10.74 -12.39
N ASP A 363 -6.74 11.05 -11.24
CA ASP A 363 -7.85 11.99 -11.10
C ASP A 363 -7.71 12.75 -9.78
N VAL A 364 -8.19 13.99 -9.75
CA VAL A 364 -8.25 14.85 -8.56
C VAL A 364 -9.25 14.31 -7.54
N THR A 365 -10.31 13.61 -7.98
CA THR A 365 -11.28 12.93 -7.11
C THR A 365 -11.41 11.47 -7.51
N LEU A 366 -10.68 10.61 -6.82
CA LEU A 366 -10.55 9.19 -7.20
C LEU A 366 -11.67 8.35 -6.58
N ASP A 367 -12.14 7.32 -7.31
CA ASP A 367 -12.96 6.26 -6.71
C ASP A 367 -12.11 5.50 -5.70
N TRP A 368 -12.62 5.30 -4.49
CA TRP A 368 -11.87 4.64 -3.41
C TRP A 368 -11.31 3.27 -3.83
N GLY A 369 -12.11 2.45 -4.52
CA GLY A 369 -11.66 1.13 -4.94
C GLY A 369 -10.60 1.16 -6.04
N MET A 370 -10.54 2.22 -6.84
CA MET A 370 -9.45 2.42 -7.81
C MET A 370 -8.16 2.79 -7.09
N HIS A 371 -8.22 3.62 -6.04
CA HIS A 371 -7.06 3.94 -5.19
C HIS A 371 -6.46 2.69 -4.55
N GLU A 372 -7.30 1.84 -3.96
CA GLU A 372 -6.84 0.59 -3.33
C GLU A 372 -6.00 -0.25 -4.32
N LEU A 373 -6.41 -0.34 -5.59
CA LEU A 373 -5.70 -1.08 -6.63
C LEU A 373 -4.40 -0.43 -7.11
N GLU A 374 -4.26 0.89 -6.94
CA GLU A 374 -3.00 1.59 -7.18
C GLU A 374 -2.02 1.43 -6.01
N ALA A 375 -2.54 1.34 -4.79
CA ALA A 375 -1.76 1.28 -3.56
C ALA A 375 -1.28 -0.13 -3.19
N VAL A 376 -1.84 -1.19 -3.79
CA VAL A 376 -1.45 -2.58 -3.51
C VAL A 376 -1.28 -3.42 -4.77
N MET A 377 -0.57 -4.54 -4.67
CA MET A 377 -0.51 -5.57 -5.73
C MET A 377 -0.87 -6.95 -5.20
N ASP A 378 -1.41 -7.79 -6.07
CA ASP A 378 -1.71 -9.18 -5.75
C ASP A 378 -0.54 -10.11 -6.06
N ARG A 379 -0.48 -11.25 -5.36
CA ARG A 379 0.59 -12.24 -5.48
C ARG A 379 0.05 -13.62 -5.86
N PRO A 380 0.02 -13.99 -7.15
CA PRO A 380 -0.57 -15.25 -7.61
C PRO A 380 0.03 -16.49 -6.93
N ASN A 381 1.33 -16.50 -6.65
CA ASN A 381 2.04 -17.62 -6.01
C ASN A 381 1.76 -17.75 -4.49
N ILE A 382 1.14 -16.75 -3.88
CA ILE A 382 0.59 -16.79 -2.52
C ILE A 382 -0.89 -17.18 -2.58
N ASN A 383 -1.61 -16.70 -3.59
CA ASN A 383 -3.05 -16.91 -3.77
C ASN A 383 -3.41 -18.32 -4.25
N ASP A 384 -2.42 -19.16 -4.60
CA ASP A 384 -2.61 -20.55 -5.04
C ASP A 384 -2.96 -21.54 -3.91
N SER A 385 -2.86 -21.11 -2.65
CA SER A 385 -3.05 -21.96 -1.48
C SER A 385 -3.67 -21.17 -0.33
N HIS A 386 -4.79 -21.66 0.19
CA HIS A 386 -5.46 -21.03 1.34
C HIS A 386 -4.55 -20.95 2.58
N PHE A 387 -3.63 -21.91 2.76
CA PHE A 387 -2.63 -21.83 3.83
C PHE A 387 -1.70 -20.63 3.64
N LYS A 388 -1.12 -20.46 2.45
CA LYS A 388 -0.26 -19.32 2.14
C LYS A 388 -1.00 -17.99 2.24
N VAL A 389 -2.25 -17.94 1.79
CA VAL A 389 -3.13 -16.76 1.94
C VAL A 389 -3.23 -16.35 3.41
N MET A 390 -3.49 -17.32 4.29
CA MET A 390 -3.63 -17.09 5.73
C MET A 390 -2.32 -16.74 6.44
N THR A 391 -1.16 -17.11 5.88
CA THR A 391 0.14 -16.89 6.52
C THR A 391 1.00 -15.80 5.87
N PHE A 392 0.61 -15.27 4.71
CA PHE A 392 1.37 -14.25 3.96
C PHE A 392 0.52 -13.08 3.44
N PHE A 393 -0.66 -12.81 4.00
CA PHE A 393 -1.58 -11.75 3.53
C PHE A 393 -1.99 -11.90 2.04
N GLY A 394 -2.46 -13.09 1.66
CA GLY A 394 -2.92 -13.34 0.29
C GLY A 394 -4.23 -12.62 -0.05
N HIS A 395 -4.63 -12.72 -1.32
CA HIS A 395 -5.78 -12.01 -1.91
C HIS A 395 -5.79 -10.52 -1.56
N HIS A 396 -4.61 -9.91 -1.55
CA HIS A 396 -4.35 -8.61 -0.94
C HIS A 396 -5.27 -7.52 -1.49
N SER A 397 -5.43 -7.42 -2.82
CA SER A 397 -6.34 -6.43 -3.43
C SER A 397 -7.79 -6.61 -3.00
N LEU A 398 -8.29 -7.85 -2.99
CA LEU A 398 -9.67 -8.14 -2.57
C LEU A 398 -9.86 -7.99 -1.07
N HIS A 399 -8.82 -8.27 -0.28
CA HIS A 399 -8.83 -8.08 1.16
C HIS A 399 -8.90 -6.59 1.52
N HIS A 400 -8.13 -5.74 0.85
CA HIS A 400 -8.22 -4.29 0.96
C HIS A 400 -9.61 -3.75 0.61
N LEU A 401 -10.18 -4.22 -0.51
CA LEU A 401 -11.52 -3.80 -0.95
C LEU A 401 -12.64 -4.30 -0.03
N PHE A 402 -12.49 -5.48 0.57
CA PHE A 402 -13.51 -6.16 1.38
C PHE A 402 -12.96 -6.76 2.68
N PRO A 403 -12.42 -5.93 3.59
CA PRO A 403 -11.61 -6.40 4.72
C PRO A 403 -12.41 -7.23 5.73
N THR A 404 -13.72 -7.03 5.80
CA THR A 404 -14.60 -7.78 6.72
C THR A 404 -14.91 -9.20 6.23
N LEU A 405 -14.65 -9.52 4.96
CA LEU A 405 -14.86 -10.87 4.46
C LEU A 405 -13.72 -11.79 4.92
N ASP A 406 -14.08 -13.03 5.24
CA ASP A 406 -13.06 -14.04 5.54
C ASP A 406 -12.24 -14.34 4.27
N HIS A 407 -10.93 -14.52 4.42
CA HIS A 407 -10.04 -14.87 3.31
C HIS A 407 -10.54 -16.06 2.47
N ALA A 408 -11.24 -17.03 3.08
CA ALA A 408 -11.81 -18.17 2.35
C ALA A 408 -12.92 -17.79 1.37
N LEU A 409 -13.46 -16.57 1.43
CA LEU A 409 -14.47 -16.09 0.49
C LEU A 409 -13.85 -15.34 -0.70
N LEU A 410 -12.66 -14.76 -0.53
CA LEU A 410 -12.07 -13.84 -1.51
C LEU A 410 -11.75 -14.55 -2.84
N GLU A 411 -11.33 -15.82 -2.80
CA GLU A 411 -11.04 -16.60 -4.01
C GLU A 411 -12.25 -16.68 -4.98
N TYR A 412 -13.48 -16.67 -4.46
CA TYR A 412 -14.71 -16.77 -5.26
C TYR A 412 -15.10 -15.44 -5.91
N LEU A 413 -14.46 -14.33 -5.52
CA LEU A 413 -14.81 -13.00 -6.00
C LEU A 413 -14.00 -12.57 -7.23
N TYR A 414 -12.90 -13.26 -7.56
CA TYR A 414 -12.07 -12.91 -8.72
C TYR A 414 -12.85 -12.80 -10.04
N PRO A 415 -13.79 -13.70 -10.40
CA PRO A 415 -14.49 -13.57 -11.68
C PRO A 415 -15.26 -12.26 -11.82
N VAL A 416 -15.94 -11.83 -10.76
CA VAL A 416 -16.71 -10.58 -10.75
C VAL A 416 -15.80 -9.37 -10.63
N PHE A 417 -14.75 -9.47 -9.82
CA PHE A 417 -13.74 -8.45 -9.64
C PHE A 417 -12.97 -8.14 -10.92
N LEU A 418 -12.44 -9.15 -11.62
CA LEU A 418 -11.67 -8.96 -12.84
C LEU A 418 -12.52 -8.35 -13.96
N LYS A 419 -13.79 -8.77 -14.09
CA LYS A 419 -14.74 -8.16 -15.03
C LYS A 419 -14.98 -6.68 -14.72
N GLN A 420 -15.03 -6.34 -13.43
CA GLN A 420 -15.18 -4.96 -13.01
C GLN A 420 -13.91 -4.14 -13.27
N CYS A 421 -12.72 -4.70 -13.01
CA CYS A 421 -11.44 -4.08 -13.35
C CYS A 421 -11.36 -3.78 -14.85
N GLU A 422 -11.77 -4.72 -15.71
CA GLU A 422 -11.84 -4.52 -17.16
C GLU A 422 -12.79 -3.37 -17.53
N LYS A 423 -14.01 -3.35 -16.96
CA LYS A 423 -15.02 -2.32 -17.25
C LYS A 423 -14.54 -0.90 -16.95
N TYR A 424 -13.84 -0.71 -15.83
CA TYR A 424 -13.36 0.62 -15.40
C TYR A 424 -11.90 0.89 -15.75
N LYS A 425 -11.24 -0.04 -16.48
CA LYS A 425 -9.81 0.02 -16.80
C LYS A 425 -8.94 0.20 -15.55
N ALA A 426 -9.28 -0.52 -14.48
CA ALA A 426 -8.55 -0.47 -13.22
C ALA A 426 -7.15 -1.07 -13.37
N ASN A 427 -6.16 -0.44 -12.73
CA ASN A 427 -4.76 -0.88 -12.76
C ASN A 427 -4.51 -2.04 -11.78
N PHE A 428 -5.24 -3.14 -11.94
CA PHE A 428 -5.01 -4.34 -11.15
C PHE A 428 -3.70 -5.00 -11.57
N ARG A 429 -2.74 -5.01 -10.65
CA ARG A 429 -1.38 -5.52 -10.90
C ARG A 429 -1.08 -6.74 -10.05
N GLN A 430 -0.28 -7.62 -10.64
CA GLN A 430 0.18 -8.84 -10.00
C GLN A 430 1.70 -8.92 -10.09
N MET A 431 2.31 -9.52 -9.07
CA MET A 431 3.75 -9.75 -9.01
C MET A 431 4.05 -11.04 -8.24
N SER A 432 5.13 -11.73 -8.60
CA SER A 432 5.57 -12.87 -7.80
C SER A 432 6.23 -12.43 -6.48
N GLN A 433 6.15 -13.28 -5.45
CA GLN A 433 6.83 -13.01 -4.17
C GLN A 433 8.35 -12.88 -4.34
N LEU A 434 8.95 -13.60 -5.30
CA LEU A 434 10.38 -13.54 -5.57
C LEU A 434 10.77 -12.20 -6.18
N GLU A 435 10.02 -11.70 -7.17
CA GLU A 435 10.25 -10.37 -7.73
C GLU A 435 10.14 -9.29 -6.66
N LEU A 436 9.14 -9.39 -5.78
CA LEU A 436 8.99 -8.44 -4.67
C LEU A 436 10.21 -8.45 -3.73
N PHE A 437 10.68 -9.63 -3.34
CA PHE A 437 11.88 -9.76 -2.51
C PHE A 437 13.14 -9.26 -3.22
N ILE A 438 13.28 -9.51 -4.52
CA ILE A 438 14.43 -9.05 -5.32
C ILE A 438 14.40 -7.53 -5.49
N VAL A 439 13.25 -6.94 -5.82
CA VAL A 439 13.15 -5.49 -6.03
C VAL A 439 13.38 -4.75 -4.73
N LEU A 440 12.81 -5.23 -3.62
CA LEU A 440 13.07 -4.65 -2.30
C LEU A 440 14.51 -4.89 -1.82
N GLY A 441 15.13 -6.02 -2.19
CA GLY A 441 16.46 -6.41 -1.73
C GLY A 441 17.64 -5.87 -2.56
N PHE A 442 17.50 -5.76 -3.88
CA PHE A 442 18.62 -5.48 -4.79
C PHE A 442 18.57 -4.09 -5.43
N ALA A 443 17.39 -3.47 -5.62
CA ALA A 443 17.32 -2.14 -6.24
C ALA A 443 18.13 -1.10 -5.43
N THR A 444 18.04 -1.19 -4.11
CA THR A 444 18.75 -0.34 -3.15
C THR A 444 20.25 -0.63 -3.11
N ILE A 445 20.64 -1.92 -3.09
CA ILE A 445 22.06 -2.33 -3.01
C ILE A 445 22.81 -2.04 -4.31
N PHE A 446 22.19 -2.27 -5.47
CA PHE A 446 22.85 -2.06 -6.76
C PHE A 446 23.03 -0.56 -7.06
N GLU A 447 22.01 0.28 -6.80
CA GLU A 447 22.16 1.73 -6.92
C GLU A 447 23.21 2.28 -5.95
N GLU A 448 23.26 1.81 -4.70
CA GLU A 448 24.27 2.25 -3.73
C GLU A 448 25.68 1.77 -4.08
N PHE A 449 25.84 0.53 -4.51
CA PHE A 449 27.14 -0.01 -4.91
C PHE A 449 27.67 0.70 -6.15
N SER A 450 26.80 0.98 -7.13
CA SER A 450 27.13 1.80 -8.30
C SER A 450 27.52 3.23 -7.91
N ARG A 451 26.81 3.87 -6.97
CA ARG A 451 27.18 5.22 -6.46
C ARG A 451 28.49 5.22 -5.68
N PHE A 452 28.73 4.20 -4.84
CA PHE A 452 29.95 4.06 -4.05
C PHE A 452 31.19 3.82 -4.91
N LEU A 453 31.05 3.05 -6.00
CA LEU A 453 32.14 2.82 -6.95
C LEU A 453 32.46 4.05 -7.82
N GLN A 454 31.48 4.94 -8.04
CA GLN A 454 31.65 6.11 -8.89
C GLN A 454 32.36 7.28 -8.19
N ASP A 455 32.22 7.46 -6.87
CA ASP A 455 33.01 8.44 -6.11
C ASP A 455 33.14 8.09 -4.61
N PRO A 456 34.24 7.43 -4.20
CA PRO A 456 34.43 7.07 -2.80
C PRO A 456 34.88 8.22 -1.88
N PHE A 457 35.18 9.43 -2.39
CA PHE A 457 35.85 10.47 -1.56
C PHE A 457 35.38 11.92 -1.70
N ASN A 458 34.45 12.29 -2.59
CA ASN A 458 34.00 13.69 -2.68
C ASN A 458 32.61 13.92 -2.05
N ARG A 459 32.59 14.37 -0.78
CA ARG A 459 31.39 14.92 -0.13
C ARG A 459 31.53 16.43 0.02
N SER A 460 31.26 17.18 -1.04
CA SER A 460 31.02 18.62 -0.93
C SER A 460 30.19 19.19 -2.09
N SER A 461 29.12 19.89 -1.69
CA SER A 461 28.16 20.74 -2.43
C SER A 461 27.37 20.14 -3.61
N PRO A 462 26.03 20.33 -3.63
CA PRO A 462 25.19 19.91 -4.74
C PRO A 462 25.08 21.05 -5.75
N ASP A 463 26.05 21.21 -6.64
CA ASP A 463 25.89 21.99 -7.86
C ASP A 463 26.89 21.47 -8.89
N GLU A 464 26.37 21.15 -10.08
CA GLU A 464 27.07 20.57 -11.24
C GLU A 464 27.58 19.12 -11.07
N TYR A 465 27.01 18.18 -11.83
CA TYR A 465 27.71 17.32 -12.80
C TYR A 465 26.73 16.29 -13.38
N GLY A 466 26.74 16.19 -14.71
CA GLY A 466 25.87 15.32 -15.50
C GLY A 466 26.11 13.84 -15.25
N THR A 467 25.02 13.09 -15.19
CA THR A 467 25.03 11.63 -15.04
C THR A 467 25.35 10.98 -16.38
N THR A 468 26.52 10.38 -16.54
CA THR A 468 26.78 9.40 -17.61
C THR A 468 26.15 8.06 -17.24
N TRP A 469 25.09 7.67 -17.94
CA TRP A 469 24.49 6.34 -17.85
C TRP A 469 25.23 5.38 -18.78
N GLU A 470 25.71 4.23 -18.26
CA GLU A 470 26.03 3.09 -19.12
C GLU A 470 24.71 2.41 -19.53
N LEU A 471 24.32 2.60 -20.78
CA LEU A 471 23.14 1.98 -21.37
C LEU A 471 23.37 0.49 -21.62
N ILE A 472 22.53 -0.34 -21.00
CA ILE A 472 22.24 -1.68 -21.53
C ILE A 472 21.40 -1.47 -22.79
N ASN A 473 22.01 -1.66 -23.97
CA ASN A 473 21.33 -1.58 -25.26
C ASN A 473 20.24 -2.66 -25.35
N TYR A 474 18.97 -2.26 -25.20
CA TYR A 474 17.84 -3.07 -25.63
C TYR A 474 17.50 -2.73 -27.08
N GLU A 475 17.63 -3.69 -28.00
CA GLU A 475 16.98 -3.59 -29.29
C GLU A 475 15.46 -3.67 -29.07
N VAL A 476 14.74 -2.57 -29.34
CA VAL A 476 13.28 -2.57 -29.29
C VAL A 476 12.76 -2.96 -30.67
N HIS A 477 11.91 -3.99 -30.70
CA HIS A 477 11.28 -4.47 -31.92
C HIS A 477 9.92 -3.80 -32.10
N TYR A 478 9.74 -3.05 -33.18
CA TYR A 478 8.43 -2.51 -33.54
C TYR A 478 7.64 -3.56 -34.32
N THR A 479 6.38 -3.76 -33.97
CA THR A 479 5.47 -4.61 -34.76
C THR A 479 4.51 -3.73 -35.53
N VAL A 480 4.53 -3.84 -36.86
CA VAL A 480 3.55 -3.18 -37.73
C VAL A 480 2.53 -4.21 -38.18
N VAL A 481 1.25 -3.87 -38.02
CA VAL A 481 0.11 -4.71 -38.40
C VAL A 481 -0.64 -4.05 -39.55
N ALA A 482 -0.73 -4.73 -40.69
CA ALA A 482 -1.59 -4.32 -41.78
C ALA A 482 -3.05 -4.67 -41.44
N ILE A 483 -3.84 -3.66 -41.05
CA ILE A 483 -5.21 -3.84 -40.54
C ILE A 483 -6.14 -4.52 -41.59
N SER A 484 -5.86 -4.34 -42.88
CA SER A 484 -6.67 -4.91 -43.98
C SER A 484 -6.33 -6.36 -44.32
N THR A 485 -5.09 -6.81 -44.08
CA THR A 485 -4.60 -8.15 -44.46
C THR A 485 -4.27 -9.03 -43.24
N ASN A 486 -4.24 -8.45 -42.04
CA ASN A 486 -3.83 -9.08 -40.78
C ASN A 486 -2.39 -9.64 -40.80
N GLU A 487 -1.56 -9.16 -41.74
CA GLU A 487 -0.15 -9.50 -41.82
C GLU A 487 0.65 -8.71 -40.76
N PHE A 488 1.54 -9.41 -40.05
CA PHE A 488 2.44 -8.83 -39.05
C PHE A 488 3.88 -8.82 -39.57
N LYS A 489 4.59 -7.72 -39.33
CA LYS A 489 6.02 -7.60 -39.61
C LYS A 489 6.75 -6.97 -38.44
N ILE A 490 7.85 -7.59 -38.05
CA ILE A 490 8.79 -7.03 -37.08
C ILE A 490 9.75 -6.11 -37.81
N ILE A 491 9.88 -4.90 -37.31
CA ILE A 491 10.80 -3.87 -37.74
C ILE A 491 11.93 -3.77 -36.71
N THR A 492 13.16 -3.91 -37.19
CA THR A 492 14.40 -3.86 -36.40
C THR A 492 15.24 -2.66 -36.84
N GLY A 493 16.14 -2.19 -35.97
CA GLY A 493 17.13 -1.14 -36.32
C GLY A 493 16.78 0.27 -35.85
N ILE A 494 15.90 0.43 -34.87
CA ILE A 494 15.68 1.69 -34.14
C ILE A 494 16.07 1.45 -32.68
N ASN A 495 17.10 2.14 -32.21
CA ASN A 495 17.54 1.99 -30.82
C ASN A 495 16.56 2.68 -29.86
N GLY A 496 16.17 1.95 -28.80
CA GLY A 496 15.31 2.47 -27.73
C GLY A 496 14.05 3.17 -28.23
N GLY A 497 13.39 2.65 -29.27
CA GLY A 497 12.27 3.33 -29.89
C GLY A 497 10.96 3.22 -29.11
N PHE A 498 10.30 4.35 -28.86
CA PHE A 498 9.03 4.41 -28.12
C PHE A 498 8.03 5.47 -28.62
N ALA A 499 8.40 6.34 -29.57
CA ALA A 499 7.51 7.35 -30.14
C ALA A 499 7.06 6.96 -31.56
N ASN A 500 5.78 7.17 -31.91
CA ASN A 500 5.26 6.94 -33.26
C ASN A 500 4.14 7.92 -33.63
N ALA A 501 4.03 8.24 -34.93
CA ALA A 501 2.92 8.99 -35.51
C ALA A 501 2.64 8.56 -36.95
N VAL A 502 1.44 8.84 -37.45
CA VAL A 502 1.01 8.49 -38.81
C VAL A 502 0.56 9.75 -39.53
N ASP A 503 1.12 10.00 -40.71
CA ASP A 503 0.57 10.96 -41.67
C ASP A 503 -0.52 10.27 -42.49
N GLU A 504 -1.78 10.50 -42.15
CA GLU A 504 -2.93 9.89 -42.82
C GLU A 504 -3.10 10.34 -44.29
N LYS A 505 -2.56 11.51 -44.67
CA LYS A 505 -2.68 12.01 -46.05
C LYS A 505 -1.64 11.36 -46.96
N GLN A 506 -0.45 11.12 -46.44
CA GLN A 506 0.66 10.54 -47.20
C GLN A 506 0.80 9.03 -46.99
N ASN A 507 0.07 8.45 -46.03
CA ASN A 507 0.20 7.07 -45.57
C ASN A 507 1.63 6.72 -45.12
N ILE A 508 2.29 7.65 -44.42
CA ILE A 508 3.66 7.46 -43.90
C ILE A 508 3.61 7.31 -42.39
N VAL A 509 4.30 6.28 -41.88
CA VAL A 509 4.50 6.07 -40.44
C VAL A 509 5.87 6.62 -40.04
N TYR A 510 5.88 7.49 -39.04
CA TYR A 510 7.08 8.06 -38.44
C TYR A 510 7.36 7.42 -37.08
N LEU A 511 8.63 7.16 -36.79
CA LEU A 511 9.10 6.48 -35.58
C LEU A 511 10.26 7.27 -34.95
N GLY A 512 10.23 7.44 -33.63
CA GLY A 512 11.29 8.11 -32.86
C GLY A 512 12.10 7.13 -32.01
N GLY A 513 13.42 7.22 -32.11
CA GLY A 513 14.39 6.46 -31.33
C GLY A 513 15.04 7.26 -30.19
N ARG A 514 15.60 6.54 -29.22
CA ARG A 514 16.48 7.07 -28.18
C ARG A 514 17.93 6.96 -28.65
N ASP A 515 18.69 8.03 -28.50
CA ASP A 515 20.10 8.14 -28.88
C ASP A 515 20.36 7.83 -30.36
N ASP A 516 19.38 8.11 -31.24
CA ASP A 516 19.39 7.60 -32.62
C ASP A 516 18.83 8.59 -33.65
N GLY A 517 17.51 8.86 -33.61
CA GLY A 517 16.88 9.82 -34.50
C GLY A 517 15.40 9.59 -34.79
N LEU A 518 14.90 10.35 -35.76
CA LEU A 518 13.56 10.23 -36.31
C LEU A 518 13.63 9.47 -37.64
N PHE A 519 12.71 8.53 -37.82
CA PHE A 519 12.65 7.60 -38.94
C PHE A 519 11.28 7.63 -39.59
N TYR A 520 11.22 7.14 -40.83
CA TYR A 520 9.95 6.83 -41.48
C TYR A 520 10.01 5.46 -42.16
N ILE A 521 8.84 4.86 -42.38
CA ILE A 521 8.71 3.61 -43.13
C ILE A 521 8.42 3.94 -44.59
N ASP A 522 9.32 3.55 -45.50
CA ASP A 522 9.05 3.59 -46.93
C ASP A 522 8.13 2.42 -47.31
N ASP A 523 6.91 2.74 -47.71
CA ASP A 523 5.91 1.74 -48.05
C ASP A 523 6.23 0.96 -49.35
N SER A 524 7.08 1.51 -50.23
CA SER A 524 7.46 0.86 -51.48
C SER A 524 8.57 -0.19 -51.28
N THR A 525 9.56 0.11 -50.45
CA THR A 525 10.68 -0.79 -50.15
C THR A 525 10.47 -1.59 -48.86
N LYS A 526 9.46 -1.23 -48.06
CA LYS A 526 9.14 -1.78 -46.74
C LYS A 526 10.33 -1.75 -45.77
N LYS A 527 11.19 -0.74 -45.91
CA LYS A 527 12.37 -0.49 -45.07
C LYS A 527 12.17 0.75 -44.20
N VAL A 528 12.88 0.78 -43.08
CA VAL A 528 12.98 1.97 -42.23
C VAL A 528 14.11 2.83 -42.76
N GLU A 529 13.80 4.11 -42.99
CA GLU A 529 14.79 5.10 -43.39
C GLU A 529 14.92 6.19 -42.33
N LYS A 530 16.15 6.56 -42.00
CA LYS A 530 16.44 7.64 -41.05
C LYS A 530 16.17 8.98 -41.73
N LEU A 531 15.26 9.77 -41.16
CA LEU A 531 14.93 11.10 -41.64
C LEU A 531 15.94 12.13 -41.13
N THR A 532 16.29 12.07 -39.84
CA THR A 532 17.29 12.94 -39.23
C THR A 532 17.86 12.33 -37.95
N SER A 533 19.12 12.63 -37.63
CA SER A 533 19.71 12.31 -36.34
C SER A 533 19.21 13.29 -35.29
N ILE A 534 18.65 12.77 -34.21
CA ILE A 534 18.16 13.50 -33.03
C ILE A 534 18.58 12.70 -31.82
N GLU A 535 19.06 13.38 -30.77
CA GLU A 535 19.56 12.75 -29.57
C GLU A 535 18.48 11.90 -28.89
N THR A 536 17.31 12.44 -28.54
CA THR A 536 16.18 11.60 -28.11
C THR A 536 14.86 12.20 -28.56
N VAL A 537 13.98 11.36 -29.12
CA VAL A 537 12.62 11.74 -29.51
C VAL A 537 11.62 11.17 -28.50
N TYR A 538 11.13 12.02 -27.60
CA TYR A 538 10.20 11.61 -26.53
C TYR A 538 8.74 11.46 -27.00
N GLY A 539 8.39 12.16 -28.08
CA GLY A 539 7.08 12.13 -28.70
C GLY A 539 7.16 12.67 -30.10
N VAL A 540 6.27 12.21 -30.98
CA VAL A 540 6.16 12.70 -32.35
C VAL A 540 4.68 12.86 -32.72
N ALA A 541 4.35 13.93 -33.45
CA ALA A 541 3.02 14.22 -33.97
C ALA A 541 3.12 14.80 -35.38
N ILE A 542 2.11 14.56 -36.21
CA ILE A 542 2.04 15.09 -37.58
C ILE A 542 0.90 16.08 -37.67
N GLU A 543 1.18 17.29 -38.16
CA GLU A 543 0.17 18.30 -38.40
C GLU A 543 -0.53 18.12 -39.74
N ALA A 544 -1.69 18.76 -39.89
CA ALA A 544 -2.50 18.68 -41.11
C ALA A 544 -1.79 19.18 -42.39
N ASP A 545 -0.73 20.00 -42.25
CA ASP A 545 0.09 20.50 -43.36
C ASP A 545 1.31 19.61 -43.69
N GLY A 546 1.46 18.48 -42.99
CA GLY A 546 2.57 17.52 -43.16
C GLY A 546 3.83 17.88 -42.36
N SER A 547 3.78 18.91 -41.50
CA SER A 547 4.88 19.21 -40.58
C SER A 547 4.94 18.18 -39.45
N ILE A 548 6.16 17.87 -39.01
CA ILE A 548 6.43 16.92 -37.92
C ILE A 548 6.78 17.70 -36.67
N ILE A 549 6.00 17.54 -35.61
CA ILE A 549 6.36 18.05 -34.28
C ILE A 549 6.99 16.91 -33.49
N TYR A 550 8.14 17.15 -32.87
CA TYR A 550 8.72 16.21 -31.92
C TYR A 550 9.12 16.87 -30.62
N ALA A 551 9.10 16.09 -29.54
CA ALA A 551 9.58 16.50 -28.22
C ALA A 551 11.00 15.97 -28.00
N SER A 552 11.95 16.88 -27.74
CA SER A 552 13.25 16.56 -27.13
C SER A 552 13.15 16.65 -25.60
N GLU A 553 14.29 16.50 -24.92
CA GLU A 553 14.36 16.62 -23.45
C GLU A 553 13.92 18.00 -22.94
N ASP A 554 14.21 19.05 -23.70
CA ASP A 554 14.07 20.44 -23.28
C ASP A 554 13.20 21.31 -24.20
N SER A 555 12.73 20.77 -25.33
CA SER A 555 12.04 21.58 -26.34
C SER A 555 11.05 20.81 -27.22
N LEU A 556 10.06 21.53 -27.73
CA LEU A 556 9.19 21.08 -28.81
C LEU A 556 9.66 21.70 -30.11
N ILE A 557 9.97 20.86 -31.09
CA ILE A 557 10.57 21.28 -32.36
C ILE A 557 9.64 20.89 -33.50
N ARG A 558 9.34 21.86 -34.35
CA ARG A 558 8.53 21.68 -35.56
C ARG A 558 9.46 21.57 -36.77
N LEU A 559 9.45 20.43 -37.44
CA LEU A 559 10.14 20.16 -38.70
C LEU A 559 9.16 20.32 -39.85
N LYS A 560 9.55 21.10 -40.85
CA LYS A 560 8.81 21.21 -42.12
C LYS A 560 9.58 20.47 -43.20
N PRO A 561 9.11 19.28 -43.66
CA PRO A 561 9.82 18.52 -44.68
C PRO A 561 9.96 19.34 -45.97
N THR A 562 11.19 19.53 -46.45
CA THR A 562 11.45 20.01 -47.82
C THR A 562 12.12 18.88 -48.61
N LYS A 563 11.99 18.86 -49.94
CA LYS A 563 12.52 17.77 -50.80
C LYS A 563 14.05 17.59 -50.77
N THR A 564 14.77 18.36 -49.96
CA THR A 564 16.23 18.34 -49.81
C THR A 564 16.59 18.77 -48.39
N TYR A 565 16.72 17.79 -47.48
CA TYR A 565 17.24 17.90 -46.11
C TYR A 565 16.56 18.90 -45.15
N CYS A 566 16.26 18.44 -43.92
CA CYS A 566 15.67 19.28 -42.88
C CYS A 566 16.73 20.18 -42.21
N TYR A 567 16.47 21.48 -42.15
CA TYR A 567 17.17 22.42 -41.26
C TYR A 567 16.22 22.83 -40.13
N SER A 568 16.66 22.66 -38.88
CA SER A 568 15.96 23.10 -37.67
C SER A 568 16.18 24.61 -37.48
N ASN A 569 15.18 25.45 -37.75
CA ASN A 569 15.32 26.90 -37.54
C ASN A 569 14.26 27.55 -36.63
N GLU A 570 13.34 26.80 -36.03
CA GLU A 570 12.35 27.40 -35.12
C GLU A 570 12.22 26.57 -33.84
N LYS A 571 12.84 27.07 -32.76
CA LYS A 571 12.46 26.70 -31.39
C LYS A 571 11.15 27.42 -31.06
N ILE A 572 10.12 26.66 -30.69
CA ILE A 572 8.87 27.22 -30.17
C ILE A 572 9.10 27.42 -28.67
N SER A 573 9.24 28.67 -28.21
CA SER A 573 9.26 28.98 -26.78
C SER A 573 7.84 28.88 -26.22
N LEU A 574 7.65 28.06 -25.18
CA LEU A 574 6.42 28.04 -24.38
C LEU A 574 6.41 29.17 -23.35
#